data_AF-A0A5K7YJM8-F1
#
_entry.id   AF-A0A5K7YJM8-F1
#
_cell.length_a   1.000
_cell.length_b   1.000
_cell.length_c   1.000
_cell.angle_alpha   90.00
_cell.angle_beta   90.00
_cell.angle_gamma   90.00
#
_symmetry.space_group_name_H-M   'P 1'
#
loop_
_entity.id
_entity.type
_entity.pdbx_description
1 polymer ?
#
loop_
_entity_poly.entity_id
_entity_poly.type
_entity_poly.pdbx_seq_one_letter_code
_entity_poly.pdbx_strand_id
1 'polypeptide(L)'
;MTASDKKTSPDFFDETPLDPVSVATGRPASRSVVSKAAVPKRKAGFYFTEALLDRFTRKFHQLKLDGVPIENKSDLAEMALHFALDDLDRKDASRLLERFLNR
;
A
#
# COMPACT_ATOMS: atom_id res chain seq x y z
N MET A 1 16.33 3.19 33.84
CA MET A 1 17.34 2.21 33.39
C MET A 1 17.02 0.87 34.01
N THR A 2 16.62 -0.14 33.22
CA THR A 2 16.72 -1.58 33.56
C THR A 2 16.54 -2.34 32.24
N ALA A 3 17.66 -2.76 31.63
CA ALA A 3 18.20 -4.12 31.67
C ALA A 3 17.56 -5.00 30.58
N SER A 4 18.25 -5.01 29.44
CA SER A 4 18.00 -5.85 28.28
C SER A 4 18.22 -7.33 28.61
N ASP A 5 17.15 -8.11 28.69
CA ASP A 5 17.25 -9.57 28.64
C ASP A 5 17.59 -9.99 27.20
N LYS A 6 18.86 -10.33 26.99
CA LYS A 6 19.32 -11.02 25.78
C LYS A 6 18.75 -12.45 25.81
N LYS A 7 17.63 -12.68 25.12
CA LYS A 7 17.15 -14.04 24.85
C LYS A 7 18.21 -14.80 24.04
N THR A 8 18.76 -15.86 24.61
CA THR A 8 19.77 -16.76 24.02
C THR A 8 19.19 -17.69 22.94
N SER A 9 17.86 -17.75 22.79
CA SER A 9 17.16 -18.58 21.81
C SER A 9 16.27 -17.71 20.92
N PRO A 10 16.35 -17.82 19.58
CA PRO A 10 15.44 -17.11 18.68
C PRO A 10 14.00 -17.60 18.93
N ASP A 11 13.07 -16.66 19.11
CA ASP A 11 11.65 -16.96 19.29
C ASP A 11 11.07 -17.38 17.95
N PHE A 12 10.40 -18.55 17.89
CA PHE A 12 9.89 -19.10 16.63
C PHE A 12 8.73 -18.27 16.06
N PHE A 13 8.07 -17.47 16.90
CA PHE A 13 6.94 -16.62 16.54
C PHE A 13 7.33 -15.15 16.34
N ASP A 14 8.63 -14.81 16.32
CA ASP A 14 9.07 -13.45 16.00
C ASP A 14 8.75 -13.10 14.53
N GLU A 15 8.18 -11.91 14.34
CA GLU A 15 7.77 -11.32 13.05
C GLU A 15 8.95 -11.03 12.09
N THR A 16 10.20 -11.31 12.49
CA THR A 16 11.36 -11.32 11.59
C THR A 16 11.60 -12.75 11.07
N PRO A 17 11.05 -13.12 9.90
CA PRO A 17 11.31 -14.42 9.32
C PRO A 17 12.81 -14.58 9.06
N LEU A 18 13.39 -15.61 9.66
CA LEU A 18 14.74 -16.04 9.34
C LEU A 18 14.76 -16.50 7.88
N ASP A 19 15.64 -15.91 7.07
CA ASP A 19 15.81 -16.32 5.67
C ASP A 19 16.33 -17.78 5.62
N PRO A 20 15.55 -18.73 5.10
CA PRO A 20 15.92 -20.14 5.09
C PRO A 20 17.21 -20.41 4.30
N VAL A 21 17.51 -19.58 3.29
CA VAL A 21 18.75 -19.69 2.51
C VAL A 21 19.95 -19.26 3.34
N SER A 22 19.83 -18.18 4.10
CA SER A 22 20.87 -17.71 5.02
C SER A 22 21.15 -18.73 6.13
N VAL A 23 20.10 -19.36 6.70
CA VAL A 23 20.25 -20.42 7.72
C VAL A 23 20.97 -21.64 7.17
N ALA A 24 20.59 -22.12 5.99
CA ALA A 24 21.19 -23.32 5.37
C ALA A 24 22.64 -23.10 4.90
N THR A 25 23.01 -21.86 4.55
CA THR A 25 24.34 -21.55 3.99
C THR A 25 25.32 -20.96 5.01
N GLY A 26 24.91 -20.77 6.26
CA GLY A 26 25.74 -20.18 7.31
C GLY A 26 26.17 -18.74 7.03
N ARG A 27 25.52 -18.08 6.05
CA ARG A 27 25.81 -16.68 5.72
C ARG A 27 25.04 -15.77 6.68
N PRO A 28 25.66 -14.68 7.17
CA PRO A 28 24.93 -13.71 7.98
C PRO A 28 23.73 -13.23 7.17
N ALA A 29 22.53 -13.31 7.76
CA ALA A 29 21.30 -12.89 7.12
C ALA A 29 21.54 -11.50 6.49
N SER A 30 21.53 -11.44 5.15
CA SER A 30 21.62 -10.18 4.45
C SER A 30 20.43 -9.36 4.93
N ARG A 31 20.70 -8.26 5.66
CA ARG A 31 19.68 -7.31 6.14
C ARG A 31 19.08 -6.51 4.99
N SER A 32 18.64 -7.18 3.93
CA SER A 32 18.09 -6.58 2.74
C SER A 32 16.68 -7.07 2.49
N VAL A 33 15.84 -6.99 3.51
CA VAL A 33 14.44 -6.62 3.31
C VAL A 33 14.17 -5.54 4.34
N VAL A 34 14.50 -4.30 3.97
CA VAL A 34 13.92 -3.14 4.64
C VAL A 34 12.42 -3.27 4.39
N SER A 35 11.70 -3.84 5.36
CA SER A 35 10.25 -3.71 5.40
C SER A 35 10.01 -2.21 5.46
N LYS A 36 9.58 -1.65 4.31
CA LYS A 36 9.28 -0.24 4.16
C LYS A 36 8.32 0.10 5.30
N ALA A 37 8.75 0.90 6.27
CA ALA A 37 7.96 1.20 7.45
C ALA A 37 6.57 1.64 6.99
N ALA A 38 5.56 0.82 7.29
CA ALA A 38 4.24 1.00 6.73
C ALA A 38 3.67 2.33 7.26
N VAL A 39 3.36 3.25 6.35
CA VAL A 39 2.63 4.48 6.69
C VAL A 39 1.34 4.07 7.40
N PRO A 40 0.96 4.70 8.53
CA PRO A 40 -0.24 4.31 9.26
C PRO A 40 -1.48 4.50 8.39
N LYS A 41 -2.07 3.39 7.93
CA LYS A 41 -3.31 3.40 7.11
C LYS A 41 -4.53 3.12 8.00
N ARG A 42 -5.64 3.83 7.74
CA ARG A 42 -6.95 3.58 8.36
C ARG A 42 -7.93 3.09 7.30
N LYS A 43 -8.72 2.07 7.63
CA LYS A 43 -9.76 1.56 6.74
C LYS A 43 -10.98 2.49 6.77
N ALA A 44 -11.44 2.91 5.61
CA ALA A 44 -12.68 3.66 5.42
C ALA A 44 -13.62 2.90 4.47
N GLY A 45 -14.93 2.91 4.75
CA GLY A 45 -15.96 2.32 3.91
C GLY A 45 -16.77 3.40 3.21
N PHE A 46 -16.91 3.29 1.89
CA PHE A 46 -17.72 4.20 1.06
C PHE A 46 -18.66 3.38 0.17
N TYR A 47 -19.80 3.95 -0.15
CA TYR A 47 -20.71 3.41 -1.15
C TYR A 47 -20.34 3.93 -2.53
N PHE A 48 -20.26 3.02 -3.50
CA PHE A 48 -20.07 3.34 -4.91
C PHE A 48 -21.20 2.70 -5.72
N THR A 49 -21.47 3.25 -6.90
CA THR A 49 -22.34 2.59 -7.86
C THR A 49 -21.66 1.32 -8.39
N GLU A 50 -22.44 0.27 -8.65
CA GLU A 50 -21.92 -1.02 -9.15
C GLU A 50 -21.09 -0.84 -10.43
N ALA A 51 -21.61 -0.06 -11.38
CA ALA A 51 -20.93 0.23 -12.64
C ALA A 51 -19.54 0.89 -12.45
N LEU A 52 -19.40 1.75 -11.43
CA LEU A 52 -18.12 2.38 -11.12
C LEU A 52 -17.16 1.36 -10.51
N LEU A 53 -17.65 0.53 -9.59
CA LEU A 53 -16.84 -0.51 -8.93
C LEU A 53 -16.34 -1.56 -9.92
N ASP A 54 -17.18 -1.94 -10.88
CA ASP A 54 -16.81 -2.85 -11.97
C ASP A 54 -15.74 -2.26 -12.86
N ARG A 55 -15.91 -0.99 -13.27
CA ARG A 55 -14.91 -0.28 -14.06
C ARG A 55 -13.57 -0.18 -13.32
N PHE A 56 -13.61 0.14 -12.03
CA PHE A 56 -12.42 0.19 -11.17
C PHE A 56 -11.73 -1.17 -11.11
N THR A 57 -12.48 -2.24 -10.86
CA THR A 57 -11.96 -3.60 -10.74
C THR A 57 -11.33 -4.08 -12.04
N ARG A 58 -11.99 -3.86 -13.19
CA ARG A 58 -11.44 -4.18 -14.51
C ARG A 58 -10.13 -3.42 -14.78
N LYS A 59 -10.07 -2.14 -14.42
CA LYS A 59 -8.85 -1.34 -14.60
C LYS A 59 -7.70 -1.81 -13.70
N PHE A 60 -7.98 -2.16 -12.46
CA PHE A 60 -6.98 -2.77 -11.58
C PHE A 60 -6.37 -4.03 -12.20
N HIS A 61 -7.21 -4.95 -12.71
CA HIS A 61 -6.72 -6.18 -13.33
C HIS A 61 -5.95 -5.91 -14.63
N GLN A 62 -6.42 -4.96 -15.45
CA GLN A 62 -5.68 -4.56 -16.65
C GLN A 62 -4.28 -4.06 -16.30
N LEU A 63 -4.14 -3.17 -15.33
CA LEU A 63 -2.83 -2.63 -14.92
C LEU A 63 -1.91 -3.72 -14.37
N LYS A 64 -2.45 -4.73 -13.68
CA LYS A 64 -1.69 -5.91 -13.25
C LYS A 64 -1.18 -6.73 -14.44
N LEU A 65 -2.01 -6.93 -15.47
CA LEU A 65 -1.61 -7.63 -16.69
C LEU A 65 -0.57 -6.84 -17.50
N ASP A 66 -0.66 -5.51 -17.47
CA ASP A 66 0.29 -4.61 -18.15
C ASP A 66 1.63 -4.49 -17.41
N GLY A 67 1.82 -5.20 -16.29
CA GLY A 67 3.06 -5.19 -15.52
C GLY A 67 3.27 -3.95 -14.65
N VAL A 68 2.24 -3.14 -14.44
CA VAL A 68 2.33 -1.96 -13.56
C VAL A 68 2.48 -2.44 -12.11
N PRO A 69 3.43 -1.89 -11.33
CA PRO A 69 3.75 -2.34 -9.98
C PRO A 69 2.74 -1.81 -8.93
N ILE A 70 1.46 -2.12 -9.12
CA ILE A 70 0.42 -1.89 -8.12
C ILE A 70 0.35 -3.13 -7.25
N GLU A 71 0.38 -3.04 -5.93
CA GLU A 71 0.36 -4.22 -5.07
C GLU A 71 -1.07 -4.70 -4.85
N ASN A 72 -1.97 -3.80 -4.46
CA ASN A 72 -3.36 -4.11 -4.12
C ASN A 72 -4.35 -3.04 -4.63
N LYS A 73 -5.66 -3.31 -4.48
CA LYS A 73 -6.73 -2.39 -4.91
C LYS A 73 -6.72 -1.07 -4.13
N SER A 74 -6.34 -1.10 -2.85
CA SER A 74 -6.27 0.10 -2.02
C SER A 74 -5.19 1.07 -2.51
N ASP A 75 -4.07 0.59 -3.04
CA ASP A 75 -3.02 1.48 -3.60
C ASP A 75 -3.53 2.25 -4.81
N LEU A 76 -4.29 1.58 -5.70
CA LEU A 76 -4.91 2.24 -6.85
C LEU A 76 -5.97 3.26 -6.41
N ALA A 77 -6.77 2.92 -5.39
CA ALA A 77 -7.77 3.82 -4.85
C ALA A 77 -7.13 5.04 -4.17
N GLU A 78 -6.06 4.84 -3.40
CA GLU A 78 -5.30 5.90 -2.73
C GLU A 78 -4.68 6.86 -3.76
N MET A 79 -4.10 6.34 -4.84
CA MET A 79 -3.56 7.15 -5.94
C MET A 79 -4.65 7.94 -6.67
N ALA A 80 -5.82 7.33 -6.91
CA ALA A 80 -6.95 8.01 -7.52
C ALA A 80 -7.50 9.14 -6.62
N LEU A 81 -7.52 8.93 -5.31
CA LEU A 81 -7.91 9.96 -4.34
C LEU A 81 -6.90 11.11 -4.31
N HIS A 82 -5.60 10.83 -4.30
CA HIS A 82 -4.57 11.86 -4.41
C HIS A 82 -4.75 12.68 -5.68
N PHE A 83 -4.90 12.04 -6.83
CA PHE A 83 -5.16 12.74 -8.09
C PHE A 83 -6.39 13.64 -8.03
N ALA A 84 -7.47 13.18 -7.39
CA ALA A 84 -8.68 13.98 -7.25
C ALA A 84 -8.46 15.19 -6.32
N LEU A 85 -7.79 15.01 -5.18
CA LEU A 85 -7.49 16.09 -4.25
C LEU A 85 -6.53 17.11 -4.87
N ASP A 86 -5.49 16.65 -5.59
CA ASP A 86 -4.55 17.50 -6.31
C ASP A 86 -5.24 18.34 -7.40
N ASP A 87 -6.29 17.81 -8.03
CA ASP A 87 -7.10 18.58 -8.98
C ASP A 87 -7.97 19.62 -8.27
N LEU A 88 -8.58 19.28 -7.13
CA LEU A 88 -9.38 20.22 -6.33
C LEU A 88 -8.54 21.39 -5.78
N ASP A 89 -7.29 21.15 -5.41
CA ASP A 89 -6.36 22.17 -4.92
C ASP A 89 -6.02 23.24 -5.99
N ARG A 90 -6.31 22.96 -7.27
CA ARG A 90 -6.16 23.94 -8.37
C ARG A 90 -7.28 25.00 -8.39
N LYS A 91 -8.27 24.90 -7.52
CA LYS A 91 -9.38 25.88 -7.36
C LYS A 91 -10.09 26.16 -8.70
N ASP A 92 -9.96 27.38 -9.23
CA ASP A 92 -10.67 27.84 -10.42
C ASP A 92 -10.28 27.05 -11.70
N ALA A 93 -9.16 26.33 -11.68
CA ALA A 93 -8.73 25.45 -12.76
C ALA A 93 -9.06 23.96 -12.52
N SER A 94 -9.75 23.63 -11.43
CA SER A 94 -10.14 22.25 -11.11
C SER A 94 -11.26 21.78 -12.04
N ARG A 95 -10.99 20.69 -12.77
CA ARG A 95 -11.98 20.03 -13.61
C ARG A 95 -13.05 19.32 -12.77
N LEU A 96 -12.69 18.89 -11.57
CA LEU A 96 -13.63 18.27 -10.63
C LEU A 96 -14.58 19.31 -10.03
N LEU A 97 -14.08 20.48 -9.58
CA LEU A 97 -14.95 21.54 -9.06
C LEU A 97 -15.94 22.03 -10.11
N GLU A 98 -15.48 22.24 -11.35
CA GLU A 98 -16.35 22.61 -12.46
C GLU A 98 -17.52 21.62 -12.62
N ARG A 99 -17.27 20.31 -12.54
CA ARG A 99 -18.32 19.30 -12.63
C ARG A 99 -19.28 19.29 -11.45
N PHE A 100 -18.85 19.70 -10.26
CA PHE A 100 -19.74 19.82 -9.10
C PHE A 100 -20.62 21.07 -9.19
N LEU A 101 -20.09 22.16 -9.74
CA LEU A 101 -20.81 23.43 -9.89
C LEU A 101 -21.80 23.40 -11.07
N ASN A 102 -21.51 22.62 -12.11
CA ASN A 102 -22.34 22.47 -13.31
C ASN A 102 -23.37 21.33 -13.20
N ARG A 103 -23.63 20.83 -12.00
CA ARG A 103 -24.56 19.72 -11.74
C ARG A 103 -25.86 20.21 -11.11
#